data_AF-A0A411JM72-F1
#
_entry.id   AF-A0A411JM72-F1
#
_cell.length_a   1.000
_cell.length_b   1.000
_cell.length_c   1.000
_cell.angle_alpha   90.00
_cell.angle_beta   90.00
_cell.angle_gamma   90.00
#
_symmetry.space_group_name_H-M   'P 1'
#
loop_
_entity.id
_entity.type
_entity.pdbx_description
1 polymer ?
#
loop_
_entity_poly.entity_id
_entity_poly.type
_entity_poly.pdbx_seq_one_letter_code
_entity_poly.pdbx_strand_id
1 'polypeptide(L)'
;YELRHNQVESIFLSAIDVYGHQFCIENLQKLILSETSIFDVLPNFFYHSNQVVRMAALEVYVRRAYIAYGLNSVQHRQLKDNTCIVEFQFMLPTSHPNRGNIPTLNRMSFSSNLNHYGMVHVGSVSDVLLDTSFTPPCQRMGAMVSFRSFQEFTRNIKDVMSCFSDSPPPSPTFPEGGNPVLYGEEDTKSIQDEPVHILNVAIKTDSDI
;
A
#
# COMPACT_ATOMS: atom_id res chain seq x y z
N TYR A 1 -5.30 28.85 -1.68
CA TYR A 1 -5.50 27.58 -0.97
C TYR A 1 -6.95 27.12 -1.09
N GLU A 2 -7.90 27.93 -0.61
CA GLU A 2 -9.35 27.64 -0.64
C GLU A 2 -9.89 27.22 -2.01
N LEU A 3 -9.48 27.88 -3.10
CA LEU A 3 -9.89 27.47 -4.45
C LEU A 3 -9.52 26.02 -4.77
N ARG A 4 -8.31 25.58 -4.39
CA ARG A 4 -7.86 24.19 -4.58
C ARG A 4 -8.60 23.24 -3.64
N HIS A 5 -8.87 23.66 -2.41
CA HIS A 5 -9.69 22.89 -1.48
C HIS A 5 -11.07 22.60 -2.06
N ASN A 6 -11.78 23.62 -2.50
CA ASN A 6 -13.12 23.49 -3.09
C ASN A 6 -13.10 22.65 -4.38
N GLN A 7 -12.06 22.79 -5.20
CA GLN A 7 -11.89 21.95 -6.39
C GLN A 7 -11.71 20.47 -6.04
N VAL A 8 -10.85 20.16 -5.08
CA VAL A 8 -10.60 18.78 -4.64
C VAL A 8 -11.85 18.18 -4.00
N GLU A 9 -12.57 18.96 -3.18
CA GLU A 9 -13.84 18.55 -2.59
C GLU A 9 -14.88 18.22 -3.66
N SER A 10 -15.03 19.10 -4.66
CA SER A 10 -15.95 18.88 -5.79
C SER A 10 -15.63 17.58 -6.54
N ILE A 11 -14.34 17.29 -6.75
CA ILE A 11 -13.92 16.03 -7.40
C ILE A 11 -14.29 14.83 -6.55
N PHE A 12 -14.01 14.85 -5.24
CA PHE A 12 -14.40 13.76 -4.34
C PHE A 12 -15.90 13.52 -4.34
N LEU A 13 -16.70 14.57 -4.18
CA LEU A 13 -18.16 14.46 -4.16
C LEU A 13 -18.72 13.95 -5.50
N SER A 14 -18.13 14.34 -6.62
CA SER A 14 -18.53 13.86 -7.95
C SER A 14 -18.19 12.39 -8.21
N ALA A 15 -17.24 11.82 -7.45
CA ALA A 15 -16.81 10.43 -7.60
C ALA A 15 -17.66 9.45 -6.78
N ILE A 16 -18.53 9.95 -5.89
CA ILE A 16 -19.43 9.15 -5.07
C ILE A 16 -20.65 8.73 -5.90
N ASP A 17 -21.10 7.49 -5.71
CA ASP A 17 -22.29 6.98 -6.37
C ASP A 17 -23.57 7.71 -5.90
N VAL A 18 -24.65 7.55 -6.68
CA VAL A 18 -25.93 8.23 -6.41
C VAL A 18 -26.51 7.87 -5.04
N TYR A 19 -26.12 6.71 -4.49
CA TYR A 19 -26.59 6.21 -3.20
C TYR A 19 -25.72 6.65 -2.02
N GLY A 20 -24.54 7.24 -2.26
CA GLY A 20 -23.65 7.71 -1.21
C GLY A 20 -22.91 6.60 -0.46
N HIS A 21 -22.83 5.39 -1.02
CA HIS A 21 -22.26 4.22 -0.34
C HIS A 21 -20.88 3.83 -0.86
N GLN A 22 -20.58 4.16 -2.12
CA GLN A 22 -19.33 3.76 -2.78
C GLN A 22 -18.79 4.91 -3.64
N PHE A 23 -17.53 4.79 -4.05
CA PHE A 23 -16.92 5.70 -5.01
C PHE A 23 -16.21 4.91 -6.10
N CYS A 24 -16.06 5.52 -7.26
CA CYS A 24 -15.38 4.96 -8.41
C CYS A 24 -13.97 5.59 -8.51
N ILE A 25 -12.94 4.77 -8.34
CA ILE A 25 -11.55 5.27 -8.27
C ILE A 25 -11.06 5.86 -9.59
N GLU A 26 -11.63 5.42 -10.71
CA GLU A 26 -11.38 5.94 -12.05
C GLU A 26 -11.71 7.43 -12.13
N ASN A 27 -12.76 7.87 -11.43
CA ASN A 27 -13.16 9.29 -11.37
C ASN A 27 -12.17 10.15 -10.56
N LEU A 28 -11.30 9.53 -9.76
CA LEU A 28 -10.29 10.19 -8.94
C LEU A 28 -8.89 10.18 -9.58
N GLN A 29 -8.74 9.65 -10.80
CA GLN A 29 -7.45 9.63 -11.53
C GLN A 29 -6.82 11.02 -11.65
N LYS A 30 -7.64 12.06 -11.83
CA LYS A 30 -7.16 13.44 -11.86
C LYS A 30 -6.43 13.83 -10.57
N LEU A 31 -6.88 13.37 -9.40
CA LEU A 31 -6.21 13.66 -8.13
C LEU A 31 -4.95 12.83 -7.95
N ILE A 32 -5.00 11.57 -8.37
CA ILE A 32 -3.89 10.60 -8.24
C ILE A 32 -2.70 11.03 -9.11
N LEU A 33 -2.95 11.38 -10.37
CA LEU A 33 -1.91 11.69 -11.37
C LEU A 33 -1.62 13.18 -11.52
N SER A 34 -2.28 14.05 -10.75
CA SER A 34 -2.07 15.50 -10.86
C SER A 34 -0.61 15.86 -10.58
N GLU A 35 -0.01 16.63 -11.50
CA GLU A 35 1.33 17.21 -11.35
C GLU A 35 1.37 18.29 -10.26
N THR A 36 0.23 18.93 -9.97
CA THR A 36 0.16 19.96 -8.92
C THR A 36 0.16 19.33 -7.54
N SER A 37 0.87 19.92 -6.57
CA SER A 37 0.90 19.43 -5.19
C SER A 37 -0.52 19.38 -4.61
N ILE A 38 -0.95 18.18 -4.21
CA ILE A 38 -2.23 17.94 -3.53
C ILE A 38 -2.02 17.66 -2.04
N PHE A 39 -0.80 17.30 -1.61
CA PHE A 39 -0.54 16.80 -0.26
C PHE A 39 -0.68 17.87 0.83
N ASP A 40 -0.79 19.14 0.44
CA ASP A 40 -1.10 20.26 1.33
C ASP A 40 -2.62 20.46 1.58
N VAL A 41 -3.47 19.87 0.73
CA VAL A 41 -4.94 19.97 0.83
C VAL A 41 -5.58 18.62 1.16
N LEU A 42 -5.08 17.53 0.55
CA LEU A 42 -5.60 16.18 0.68
C LEU A 42 -5.79 15.73 2.13
N PRO A 43 -4.86 16.00 3.08
CA PRO A 43 -5.01 15.53 4.45
C PRO A 43 -6.24 16.08 5.18
N ASN A 44 -6.79 17.22 4.78
CA ASN A 44 -8.04 17.73 5.38
C ASN A 44 -9.21 16.78 5.14
N PHE A 45 -9.24 16.10 3.99
CA PHE A 45 -10.31 15.18 3.63
C PHE A 45 -10.25 13.85 4.40
N PHE A 46 -9.13 13.53 5.05
CA PHE A 46 -9.04 12.37 5.96
C PHE A 46 -10.00 12.49 7.14
N TYR A 47 -10.47 13.70 7.45
CA TYR A 47 -11.35 14.00 8.57
C TYR A 47 -12.73 14.52 8.13
N HIS A 48 -13.07 14.38 6.85
CA HIS A 48 -14.33 14.82 6.28
C HIS A 48 -15.55 14.17 6.98
N SER A 49 -16.69 14.88 7.01
CA SER A 49 -17.93 14.40 7.64
C SER A 49 -18.46 13.13 6.97
N ASN A 50 -18.50 13.14 5.63
CA ASN A 50 -18.84 11.97 4.82
C ASN A 50 -17.72 10.92 4.88
N GLN A 51 -18.08 9.71 5.33
CA GLN A 51 -17.18 8.56 5.44
C GLN A 51 -16.62 8.08 4.11
N VAL A 52 -17.41 8.11 3.04
CA VAL A 52 -16.96 7.70 1.70
C VAL A 52 -15.87 8.65 1.19
N VAL A 53 -15.99 9.95 1.48
CA VAL A 53 -14.92 10.93 1.19
C VAL A 53 -13.65 10.62 1.99
N ARG A 54 -13.77 10.27 3.27
CA ARG A 54 -12.60 9.87 4.08
C ARG A 54 -11.88 8.67 3.47
N MET A 55 -12.63 7.61 3.13
CA MET A 55 -12.09 6.40 2.50
C MET A 55 -11.39 6.74 1.17
N ALA A 56 -12.07 7.48 0.30
CA ALA A 56 -11.54 7.91 -0.99
C ALA A 56 -10.26 8.74 -0.84
N ALA A 57 -10.22 9.66 0.13
CA ALA A 57 -9.05 10.50 0.38
C ALA A 57 -7.83 9.68 0.82
N LEU A 58 -8.02 8.69 1.70
CA LEU A 58 -6.94 7.78 2.11
C LEU A 58 -6.45 6.94 0.92
N GLU A 59 -7.34 6.43 0.06
CA GLU A 59 -6.95 5.68 -1.13
C GLU A 59 -6.19 6.56 -2.13
N VAL A 60 -6.66 7.79 -2.38
CA VAL A 60 -5.96 8.75 -3.25
C VAL A 60 -4.56 9.03 -2.72
N TYR A 61 -4.39 9.18 -1.40
CA TYR A 61 -3.08 9.34 -0.78
C TYR A 61 -2.17 8.16 -1.08
N VAL A 62 -2.64 6.92 -0.85
CA VAL A 62 -1.88 5.70 -1.13
C VAL A 62 -1.52 5.60 -2.61
N ARG A 63 -2.49 5.68 -3.52
CA ARG A 63 -2.20 5.54 -4.96
C ARG A 63 -1.25 6.61 -5.48
N ARG A 64 -1.29 7.82 -4.92
CA ARG A 64 -0.40 8.91 -5.30
C ARG A 64 0.99 8.82 -4.68
N ALA A 65 1.10 8.46 -3.40
CA ALA A 65 2.38 8.30 -2.72
C ALA A 65 3.18 7.11 -3.28
N TYR A 66 2.49 6.11 -3.82
CA TYR A 66 3.09 4.86 -4.31
C TYR A 66 3.10 4.75 -5.85
N ILE A 67 3.08 5.87 -6.60
CA ILE A 67 3.07 5.87 -8.08
C ILE A 67 4.23 5.07 -8.71
N ALA A 68 5.42 5.14 -8.10
CA ALA A 68 6.59 4.42 -8.61
C ALA A 68 6.56 2.91 -8.31
N TYR A 69 5.63 2.45 -7.48
CA TYR A 69 5.51 1.08 -7.01
C TYR A 69 4.40 0.35 -7.76
N GLY A 70 4.56 -0.97 -7.91
CA GLY A 70 3.50 -1.82 -8.46
C GLY A 70 2.44 -2.09 -7.41
N LEU A 71 1.38 -1.27 -7.35
CA LEU A 71 0.25 -1.47 -6.44
C LEU A 71 -0.60 -2.67 -6.92
N ASN A 72 -0.62 -3.75 -6.13
CA ASN A 72 -1.27 -5.01 -6.48
C ASN A 72 -2.71 -5.08 -5.96
N SER A 73 -2.95 -4.56 -4.76
CA SER A 73 -4.24 -4.62 -4.10
C SER A 73 -4.41 -3.39 -3.22
N VAL A 74 -5.64 -2.86 -3.19
CA VAL A 74 -6.10 -1.83 -2.25
C VAL A 74 -7.44 -2.30 -1.71
N GLN A 75 -7.55 -2.36 -0.39
CA GLN A 75 -8.73 -2.83 0.31
C GLN A 75 -9.14 -1.83 1.39
N HIS A 76 -10.45 -1.79 1.59
CA HIS A 76 -11.11 -0.85 2.49
C HIS A 76 -11.64 -1.59 3.70
N ARG A 77 -11.13 -1.24 4.88
CA ARG A 77 -11.57 -1.80 6.15
C ARG A 77 -12.06 -0.69 7.07
N GLN A 78 -12.97 -1.05 7.97
CA GLN A 78 -13.46 -0.18 9.02
C GLN A 78 -13.24 -0.87 10.37
N LEU A 79 -12.71 -0.11 11.33
CA LEU A 79 -12.66 -0.55 12.72
C LEU A 79 -14.02 -0.40 13.39
N LYS A 80 -14.15 -0.94 14.61
CA LYS A 80 -15.40 -0.94 15.39
C LYS A 80 -15.94 0.47 15.69
N ASP A 81 -15.06 1.47 15.69
CA ASP A 81 -15.39 2.88 15.92
C ASP A 81 -15.62 3.68 14.63
N ASN A 82 -15.76 3.00 13.48
CA ASN A 82 -15.85 3.58 12.14
C ASN A 82 -14.58 4.29 11.66
N THR A 83 -13.42 4.02 12.28
CA THR A 83 -12.13 4.45 11.73
C THR A 83 -11.89 3.78 10.39
N CYS A 84 -11.57 4.59 9.40
CA CYS A 84 -11.29 4.21 8.03
C CYS A 84 -9.84 3.71 7.89
N ILE A 85 -9.64 2.50 7.36
CA ILE A 85 -8.32 1.95 7.05
C ILE A 85 -8.27 1.57 5.58
N VAL A 86 -7.18 1.94 4.93
CA VAL A 86 -6.82 1.47 3.58
C VAL A 86 -5.64 0.52 3.72
N GLU A 87 -5.88 -0.76 3.46
CA GLU A 87 -4.85 -1.80 3.39
C GLU A 87 -4.39 -1.92 1.95
N PHE A 88 -3.08 -2.01 1.71
CA PHE A 88 -2.56 -2.11 0.36
C PHE A 88 -1.36 -3.03 0.27
N GLN A 89 -1.24 -3.68 -0.89
CA GLN A 89 -0.09 -4.50 -1.24
C GLN A 89 0.62 -3.86 -2.42
N PHE A 90 1.95 -3.79 -2.35
CA PHE A 90 2.75 -3.16 -3.39
C PHE A 90 4.05 -3.89 -3.62
N MET A 91 4.59 -3.75 -4.83
CA MET A 91 5.91 -4.24 -5.20
C MET A 91 6.88 -3.09 -5.38
N LEU A 92 8.11 -3.31 -4.94
CA LEU A 92 9.23 -2.39 -5.17
C LEU A 92 9.47 -2.16 -6.68
N PRO A 93 9.99 -0.98 -7.09
CA PRO A 93 10.35 -0.70 -8.47
C PRO A 93 11.38 -1.71 -9.02
N THR A 94 11.40 -1.96 -10.33
CA THR A 94 12.35 -2.92 -10.96
C THR A 94 13.81 -2.55 -10.72
N SER A 95 14.10 -1.26 -10.57
CA SER A 95 15.42 -0.73 -10.25
C SER A 95 15.84 -0.93 -8.79
N HIS A 96 14.95 -1.37 -7.92
CA HIS A 96 15.25 -1.52 -6.49
C HIS A 96 16.19 -2.73 -6.27
N PRO A 97 17.26 -2.62 -5.45
CA PRO A 97 18.20 -3.71 -5.18
C PRO A 97 17.51 -5.01 -4.74
N ASN A 98 16.53 -4.91 -3.84
CA ASN A 98 15.71 -6.04 -3.37
C ASN A 98 14.80 -6.68 -4.44
N ARG A 99 14.68 -6.08 -5.63
CA ARG A 99 13.93 -6.65 -6.77
C ARG A 99 14.84 -7.21 -7.86
N GLY A 100 16.00 -6.58 -8.10
CA GLY A 100 16.96 -7.01 -9.12
C GLY A 100 17.74 -8.29 -8.79
N ASN A 101 17.81 -8.68 -7.52
CA ASN A 101 18.58 -9.84 -7.06
C ASN A 101 17.87 -11.20 -7.19
N ILE A 102 16.71 -11.27 -7.87
CA ILE A 102 15.96 -12.53 -8.06
C ILE A 102 15.98 -12.94 -9.54
N PRO A 103 16.82 -13.91 -9.95
CA PRO A 103 16.93 -14.35 -11.34
C PRO A 103 15.63 -14.92 -11.94
N THR A 104 14.72 -15.44 -11.11
CA THR A 104 13.47 -16.08 -11.54
C THR A 104 12.35 -15.07 -11.87
N LEU A 105 12.30 -13.93 -11.18
CA LEU A 105 11.22 -12.93 -11.35
C LEU A 105 11.45 -11.99 -12.54
N ASN A 106 12.71 -11.74 -12.94
CA ASN A 106 13.05 -10.97 -14.13
C ASN A 106 12.57 -11.62 -15.45
N ARG A 107 12.18 -12.90 -15.42
CA ARG A 107 11.56 -13.61 -16.56
C ARG A 107 10.03 -13.51 -16.56
N MET A 108 9.42 -13.04 -15.47
CA MET A 108 7.96 -13.00 -15.26
C MET A 108 7.37 -11.60 -15.47
N SER A 109 8.00 -10.78 -16.33
CA SER A 109 7.46 -9.47 -16.73
C SER A 109 6.01 -9.62 -17.20
N PHE A 110 5.05 -9.07 -16.43
CA PHE A 110 3.69 -8.87 -16.89
C PHE A 110 3.73 -7.87 -18.04
N SER A 111 3.73 -8.39 -19.27
CA SER A 111 3.59 -7.61 -20.49
C SER A 111 2.13 -7.16 -20.61
N SER A 112 1.81 -6.02 -20.00
CA SER A 112 0.64 -5.24 -20.39
C SER A 112 0.95 -4.48 -21.68
N ASN A 113 1.10 -5.18 -22.81
CA ASN A 113 1.06 -4.61 -24.15
C ASN A 113 0.66 -5.68 -25.18
N LEU A 114 -0.46 -5.45 -25.84
CA LEU A 114 -0.91 -6.14 -27.04
C LEU A 114 0.16 -5.97 -28.15
N ASN A 115 0.55 -7.07 -28.80
CA ASN A 115 1.46 -7.19 -29.96
C ASN A 115 2.95 -7.43 -29.69
N HIS A 116 3.35 -8.70 -29.49
CA HIS A 116 4.52 -9.26 -30.19
C HIS A 116 4.46 -10.79 -30.26
N TYR A 117 4.75 -11.34 -31.44
CA TYR A 117 4.87 -12.78 -31.70
C TYR A 117 6.03 -13.38 -30.92
N GLY A 118 5.81 -14.50 -30.23
CA GLY A 118 6.87 -15.27 -29.58
C GLY A 118 6.33 -16.20 -28.49
N MET A 119 5.83 -17.37 -28.89
CA MET A 119 5.50 -18.45 -27.97
C MET A 119 6.76 -18.90 -27.22
N VAL A 120 6.75 -18.73 -25.89
CA VAL A 120 7.47 -19.61 -24.96
C VAL A 120 6.47 -19.99 -23.88
N HIS A 121 6.04 -21.25 -23.91
CA HIS A 121 5.22 -21.84 -22.85
C HIS A 121 5.97 -21.74 -21.52
N VAL A 122 5.46 -20.96 -20.58
CA VAL A 122 5.87 -20.99 -19.17
C VAL A 122 4.70 -21.53 -18.37
N GLY A 123 4.99 -22.54 -17.57
CA GLY A 123 4.03 -23.32 -16.79
C GLY A 123 3.11 -22.47 -15.92
N SER A 124 1.94 -23.05 -15.62
CA SER A 124 0.84 -22.44 -14.89
C SER A 124 1.32 -21.68 -13.65
N VAL A 125 0.88 -20.43 -13.54
CA VAL A 125 1.07 -19.55 -12.36
C VAL A 125 0.64 -20.26 -11.07
N SER A 126 -0.27 -21.24 -11.18
CA SER A 126 -0.76 -22.04 -10.08
C SER A 126 0.27 -23.01 -9.48
N ASP A 127 1.26 -23.50 -10.23
CA ASP A 127 2.13 -24.59 -9.72
C ASP A 127 3.30 -24.08 -8.87
N VAL A 128 3.66 -22.80 -9.00
CA VAL A 128 4.74 -22.16 -8.20
C VAL A 128 4.18 -21.41 -6.99
N LEU A 129 2.90 -21.01 -7.03
CA LEU A 129 2.20 -20.31 -5.95
C LEU A 129 1.61 -21.25 -4.87
N LEU A 130 1.67 -22.57 -5.07
CA LEU A 130 1.19 -23.55 -4.08
C LEU A 130 2.10 -23.66 -2.85
N ASP A 131 3.34 -23.17 -2.93
CA ASP A 131 4.21 -23.09 -1.77
C ASP A 131 4.03 -21.71 -1.13
N THR A 132 3.30 -21.67 -0.02
CA THR A 132 2.93 -20.47 0.76
C THR A 132 4.14 -19.74 1.36
N SER A 133 5.35 -20.20 1.03
CA SER A 133 6.68 -19.77 1.44
C SER A 133 7.27 -18.64 0.59
N PHE A 134 6.71 -18.34 -0.59
CA PHE A 134 7.30 -17.39 -1.54
C PHE A 134 6.41 -16.16 -1.78
N THR A 135 6.27 -15.30 -0.77
CA THR A 135 6.13 -13.86 -1.07
C THR A 135 7.38 -13.46 -1.84
N PRO A 136 7.30 -12.89 -3.05
CA PRO A 136 8.46 -12.30 -3.66
C PRO A 136 9.06 -11.28 -2.66
N PRO A 137 10.37 -11.30 -2.36
CA PRO A 137 11.00 -10.36 -1.42
C PRO A 137 10.77 -8.87 -1.72
N CYS A 138 10.31 -8.56 -2.93
CA CYS A 138 9.92 -7.22 -3.34
C CYS A 138 8.44 -6.87 -3.05
N GLN A 139 7.61 -7.81 -2.61
CA GLN A 139 6.22 -7.58 -2.21
C GLN A 139 6.15 -7.18 -0.74
N ARG A 140 5.47 -6.07 -0.50
CA ARG A 140 5.29 -5.47 0.82
C ARG A 140 3.80 -5.19 1.04
N MET A 141 3.45 -5.03 2.31
CA MET A 141 2.13 -4.55 2.69
C MET A 141 2.26 -3.17 3.31
N GLY A 142 1.21 -2.38 3.19
CA GLY A 142 1.04 -1.22 4.01
C GLY A 142 -0.40 -0.99 4.43
N ALA A 143 -0.55 -0.13 5.42
CA ALA A 143 -1.84 0.39 5.85
C ALA A 143 -1.74 1.91 5.95
N MET A 144 -2.85 2.58 5.64
CA MET A 144 -3.04 4.00 5.84
C MET A 144 -4.30 4.22 6.67
N VAL A 145 -4.15 4.96 7.77
CA VAL A 145 -5.24 5.24 8.72
C VAL A 145 -5.17 6.69 9.18
N SER A 146 -6.33 7.28 9.51
CA SER A 146 -6.41 8.62 10.09
C SER A 146 -7.11 8.62 11.45
N PHE A 147 -6.62 9.46 12.37
CA PHE A 147 -7.18 9.65 13.70
C PHE A 147 -7.38 11.13 14.00
N ARG A 148 -8.49 11.49 14.65
CA ARG A 148 -8.77 12.89 15.01
C ARG A 148 -7.96 13.37 16.21
N SER A 149 -7.31 12.46 16.93
CA SER A 149 -6.44 12.79 18.05
C SER A 149 -5.42 11.69 18.29
N PHE A 150 -4.33 12.04 18.97
CA PHE A 150 -3.34 11.06 19.42
C PHE A 150 -3.92 10.04 20.43
N GLN A 151 -4.93 10.44 21.22
CA GLN A 151 -5.62 9.54 22.15
C GLN A 151 -6.44 8.45 21.42
N GLU A 152 -7.02 8.78 20.27
CA GLU A 152 -7.71 7.80 19.43
C GLU A 152 -6.72 6.81 18.81
N PHE A 153 -5.59 7.31 18.30
CA PHE A 153 -4.49 6.46 17.82
C PHE A 153 -4.01 5.46 18.88
N THR A 154 -3.68 5.93 20.08
CA THR A 154 -3.14 5.06 21.15
C THR A 154 -4.13 3.98 21.60
N ARG A 155 -5.44 4.25 21.53
CA ARG A 155 -6.48 3.25 21.82
C ARG A 155 -6.62 2.21 20.71
N ASN A 156 -6.51 2.63 19.45
CA ASN A 156 -6.82 1.79 18.29
C ASN A 156 -5.61 1.13 17.64
N ILE A 157 -4.38 1.49 18.01
CA ILE A 157 -3.17 0.97 17.35
C ILE A 157 -3.09 -0.56 17.36
N LYS A 158 -3.56 -1.23 18.41
CA LYS A 158 -3.59 -2.71 18.46
C LYS A 158 -4.49 -3.30 17.38
N ASP A 159 -5.66 -2.70 17.16
CA ASP A 159 -6.59 -3.12 16.12
C ASP A 159 -6.02 -2.81 14.73
N VAL A 160 -5.32 -1.68 14.54
CA VAL A 160 -4.60 -1.37 13.29
C VAL A 160 -3.50 -2.40 13.01
N MET A 161 -2.75 -2.83 14.03
CA MET A 161 -1.70 -3.83 13.85
C MET A 161 -2.25 -5.21 13.46
N SER A 162 -3.50 -5.53 13.79
CA SER A 162 -4.14 -6.79 13.38
C SER A 162 -4.26 -6.94 11.86
N CYS A 163 -4.32 -5.83 11.11
CA CYS A 163 -4.30 -5.80 9.64
C CYS A 163 -3.09 -6.53 9.02
N PHE A 164 -1.96 -6.57 9.73
CA PHE A 164 -0.75 -7.24 9.27
C PHE A 164 -0.62 -8.68 9.78
N SER A 165 -1.49 -9.10 10.70
CA SER A 165 -1.48 -10.44 11.29
C SER A 165 -2.37 -11.43 10.52
N ASP A 166 -3.43 -10.93 9.88
CA ASP A 166 -4.43 -11.73 9.18
C ASP A 166 -4.11 -11.97 7.69
N SER A 167 -3.00 -11.43 7.19
CA SER A 167 -2.65 -11.45 5.78
C SER A 167 -1.53 -12.46 5.49
N PRO A 168 -1.82 -13.55 4.75
CA PRO A 168 -0.78 -14.23 4.02
C PRO A 168 -0.25 -13.30 2.91
N PRO A 169 1.06 -13.28 2.65
CA PRO A 169 2.06 -14.09 3.34
C PRO A 169 2.57 -13.44 4.64
N PRO A 170 3.13 -14.24 5.58
CA PRO A 170 3.98 -13.70 6.63
C PRO A 170 5.07 -12.80 6.02
N SER A 171 5.58 -11.84 6.80
CA SER A 171 6.69 -10.99 6.40
C SER A 171 7.77 -11.85 5.70
N PRO A 172 8.22 -11.48 4.49
CA PRO A 172 9.14 -12.32 3.75
C PRO A 172 10.45 -12.46 4.53
N THR A 173 10.66 -13.61 5.15
CA THR A 173 11.98 -14.02 5.62
C THR A 173 12.81 -14.38 4.40
N PHE A 174 13.87 -13.63 4.17
CA PHE A 174 14.81 -13.93 3.10
C PHE A 174 15.48 -15.29 3.39
N PRO A 175 15.56 -16.20 2.40
CA PRO A 175 16.39 -17.38 2.56
C PRO A 175 17.82 -16.92 2.77
N GLU A 176 18.41 -17.39 3.86
CA GLU A 176 19.81 -17.22 4.22
C GLU A 176 20.65 -17.51 2.96
N GLY A 177 21.34 -16.48 2.46
CA GLY A 177 22.26 -16.65 1.35
C GLY A 177 23.27 -17.70 1.76
N GLY A 178 23.18 -18.90 1.19
CA GLY A 178 24.07 -20.01 1.50
C GLY A 178 25.51 -19.60 1.21
N ASN A 179 26.21 -19.15 2.25
CA ASN A 179 27.66 -19.07 2.22
C ASN A 179 28.15 -20.51 2.07
N PRO A 180 28.95 -20.84 1.03
CA PRO A 180 29.70 -22.08 1.04
C PRO A 180 30.69 -21.95 2.21
N VAL A 181 30.41 -22.69 3.28
CA VAL A 181 31.20 -22.73 4.51
C VAL A 181 32.66 -23.04 4.18
N LEU A 182 33.54 -22.05 4.39
CA LEU A 182 34.93 -22.31 4.70
C LEU A 182 35.39 -21.33 5.79
N TYR A 183 35.59 -21.89 6.97
CA TYR A 183 36.16 -21.33 8.20
C TYR A 183 35.24 -20.40 9.00
N GLY A 184 34.93 -20.88 10.21
CA GLY A 184 34.03 -20.23 11.15
C GLY A 184 34.66 -19.09 11.93
N GLU A 185 33.79 -18.23 12.41
CA GLU A 185 33.76 -17.71 13.78
C GLU A 185 32.30 -17.32 14.07
N GLU A 186 31.83 -17.68 15.25
CA GLU A 186 30.49 -17.41 15.75
C GLU A 186 30.24 -15.90 15.84
N ASP A 187 29.38 -15.36 14.99
CA ASP A 187 28.78 -14.05 15.23
C ASP A 187 27.27 -14.27 15.41
N THR A 188 26.90 -14.67 16.63
CA THR A 188 25.52 -14.60 17.14
C THR A 188 25.13 -13.14 17.30
N LYS A 189 24.93 -12.44 16.18
CA LYS A 189 24.15 -11.22 16.12
C LYS A 189 22.86 -11.58 15.42
N SER A 190 21.77 -11.60 16.20
CA SER A 190 20.40 -11.70 15.68
C SER A 190 20.27 -10.82 14.44
N ILE A 191 20.17 -11.42 13.26
CA ILE A 191 19.76 -10.73 12.05
C ILE A 191 18.34 -10.27 12.37
N GLN A 192 18.19 -9.03 12.84
CA GLN A 192 16.89 -8.41 13.03
C GLN A 192 16.25 -8.36 11.65
N ASP A 193 15.25 -9.21 11.45
CA ASP A 193 14.38 -9.24 10.29
C ASP A 193 13.94 -7.81 9.96
N GLU A 194 14.35 -7.28 8.80
CA GLU A 194 14.09 -5.89 8.44
C GLU A 194 12.56 -5.72 8.31
N PRO A 195 11.91 -4.79 9.03
CA PRO A 195 10.47 -4.65 8.95
C PRO A 195 10.05 -4.27 7.52
N VAL A 196 9.34 -5.18 6.87
CA VAL A 196 8.98 -5.08 5.45
C VAL A 196 7.72 -4.25 5.22
N HIS A 197 6.85 -4.16 6.23
CA HIS A 197 5.53 -3.53 6.12
C HIS A 197 5.56 -2.04 6.48
N ILE A 198 4.69 -1.24 5.86
CA ILE A 198 4.62 0.22 6.06
C ILE A 198 3.29 0.61 6.68
N LEU A 199 3.31 1.26 7.85
CA LEU A 199 2.12 1.88 8.44
C LEU A 199 2.22 3.40 8.32
N ASN A 200 1.26 3.99 7.60
CA ASN A 200 1.09 5.44 7.51
C ASN A 200 -0.06 5.86 8.44
N VAL A 201 0.21 6.82 9.33
CA VAL A 201 -0.77 7.31 10.29
C VAL A 201 -0.88 8.82 10.15
N ALA A 202 -2.08 9.29 9.77
CA ALA A 202 -2.41 10.70 9.85
C ALA A 202 -3.07 10.99 11.20
N ILE A 203 -2.54 11.94 11.95
CA ILE A 203 -3.12 12.37 13.22
C ILE A 203 -3.44 13.85 13.10
N LYS A 204 -4.71 14.22 13.35
CA LYS A 204 -5.09 15.61 13.46
C LYS A 204 -4.50 16.14 14.77
N THR A 205 -3.61 17.11 14.67
CA THR A 205 -3.23 17.93 15.81
C THR A 205 -4.24 19.06 15.91
N ASP A 206 -4.72 19.34 17.11
CA ASP A 206 -5.43 20.60 17.37
C ASP A 206 -4.39 21.71 17.21
N SER A 207 -4.25 22.20 15.99
CA SER A 207 -3.47 23.38 15.66
C SER A 207 -4.46 24.44 15.19
N ASP A 208 -4.77 25.32 16.13
CA ASP A 208 -5.39 26.64 16.02
C ASP A 208 -6.91 26.74 15.77
N ILE A 209 -7.61 27.11 16.86
CA ILE A 209 -8.66 28.15 16.86
C ILE A 209 -8.07 29.45 16.30
#